data_AF-A0A4R2MYS2-F1
#
_entry.id   AF-A0A4R2MYS2-F1
#
_cell.length_a   1.000
_cell.length_b   1.000
_cell.length_c   1.000
_cell.angle_alpha   90.00
_cell.angle_beta   90.00
_cell.angle_gamma   90.00
#
_symmetry.space_group_name_H-M   'P 1'
#
loop_
_entity.id
_entity.type
_entity.pdbx_description
1 polymer ?
#
loop_
_entity_poly.entity_id
_entity_poly.type
_entity_poly.pdbx_seq_one_letter_code
_entity_poly.pdbx_strand_id
1 'polypeptide(L)' 'SHGPFSWGTDADNAVHNAVVLEEIAYMNLFTRQLRPNLQPMQQDLLDKHYLRKHGKNAYYGQ' A
#
# COMPACT_ATOMS: atom_id res chain seq x y z
N SER A 1 -17.13 -10.34 12.70
CA SER A 1 -15.69 -10.38 12.39
C SER A 1 -15.49 -11.11 11.07
N HIS A 2 -14.80 -10.51 10.10
CA HIS A 2 -14.50 -11.10 8.79
C HIS A 2 -13.11 -10.64 8.31
N GLY A 3 -12.68 -11.05 7.12
CA GLY A 3 -11.37 -10.78 6.53
C GLY A 3 -11.37 -9.64 5.52
N PRO A 4 -10.22 -9.40 4.86
CA PRO A 4 -10.05 -8.30 3.92
C PRO A 4 -10.78 -8.56 2.60
N PHE A 5 -11.16 -7.47 1.95
CA PHE A 5 -11.60 -7.46 0.55
C PHE A 5 -10.64 -6.57 -0.25
N SER A 6 -10.32 -6.99 -1.46
CA SER A 6 -9.47 -6.24 -2.39
C SER A 6 -10.08 -6.27 -3.80
N TRP A 7 -9.65 -5.33 -4.63
CA TRP A 7 -10.12 -5.14 -5.99
C TRP A 7 -8.98 -4.59 -6.85
N GLY A 8 -9.13 -4.70 -8.16
CA GLY A 8 -8.17 -4.23 -9.15
C GLY A 8 -8.84 -3.99 -10.49
N THR A 9 -8.10 -3.51 -11.47
CA THR A 9 -8.60 -3.27 -12.84
C THR A 9 -8.98 -4.56 -13.57
N ASP A 10 -8.40 -5.67 -13.15
CA ASP A 10 -8.66 -7.03 -13.61
C ASP A 10 -8.39 -8.02 -12.45
N ALA A 11 -8.59 -9.33 -12.71
CA ALA A 11 -8.42 -10.37 -11.69
C ALA A 11 -6.98 -10.48 -11.18
N ASP A 12 -5.98 -10.34 -12.05
CA ASP A 12 -4.56 -10.44 -11.67
C ASP A 12 -4.17 -9.24 -10.79
N ASN A 13 -4.59 -8.04 -11.19
CA ASN A 13 -4.36 -6.83 -10.41
C ASN A 13 -5.08 -6.86 -9.05
N ALA A 14 -6.28 -7.44 -8.97
CA ALA A 14 -6.98 -7.64 -7.69
C ALA A 14 -6.18 -8.58 -6.76
N VAL A 15 -5.65 -9.69 -7.28
CA VAL A 15 -4.79 -10.61 -6.52
C VAL A 15 -3.50 -9.92 -6.09
N HIS A 16 -2.86 -9.15 -6.96
CA HIS A 16 -1.68 -8.35 -6.62
C HIS A 16 -1.97 -7.40 -5.44
N ASN A 17 -3.08 -6.66 -5.50
CA ASN A 17 -3.48 -5.76 -4.41
C ASN A 17 -3.81 -6.52 -3.11
N ALA A 18 -4.39 -7.72 -3.20
CA ALA A 18 -4.64 -8.59 -2.03
C ALA A 18 -3.34 -8.99 -1.32
N VAL A 19 -2.33 -9.41 -2.09
CA VAL A 19 -1.02 -9.79 -1.55
C VAL A 19 -0.32 -8.58 -0.93
N VAL A 20 -0.32 -7.43 -1.62
CA VAL A 20 0.26 -6.19 -1.06
C VAL A 20 -0.43 -5.78 0.24
N LEU A 21 -1.76 -5.91 0.33
CA LEU A 21 -2.52 -5.60 1.54
C LEU A 21 -2.09 -6.49 2.73
N GLU A 22 -1.88 -7.78 2.50
CA GLU A 22 -1.40 -8.70 3.53
C GLU A 22 0.02 -8.35 3.98
N GLU A 23 0.94 -8.09 3.05
CA GLU A 23 2.33 -7.75 3.35
C GLU A 23 2.42 -6.46 4.19
N ILE A 24 1.67 -5.41 3.85
CA ILE A 24 1.66 -4.17 4.64
C ILE A 24 1.00 -4.37 6.00
N ALA A 25 -0.02 -5.23 6.12
CA ALA A 25 -0.66 -5.55 7.40
C ALA A 25 0.32 -6.28 8.34
N TYR A 26 1.03 -7.27 7.82
CA TYR A 26 2.08 -8.00 8.53
C TYR A 26 3.20 -7.05 9.00
N MET A 27 3.77 -6.25 8.09
CA MET A 27 4.83 -5.30 8.46
C MET A 27 4.34 -4.26 9.48
N ASN A 28 3.10 -3.79 9.36
CA ASN A 28 2.54 -2.81 10.29
C ASN A 28 2.35 -3.39 11.69
N LEU A 29 2.00 -4.68 11.83
CA LEU A 29 1.90 -5.35 13.13
C LEU A 29 3.21 -5.23 13.92
N PHE A 30 4.34 -5.61 13.31
CA PHE A 30 5.65 -5.51 13.95
C PHE A 30 6.13 -4.08 14.11
N THR A 31 5.85 -3.20 13.14
CA THR A 31 6.18 -1.78 13.23
C THR A 31 5.54 -1.14 14.45
N ARG A 32 4.25 -1.45 14.72
CA ARG A 32 3.54 -0.95 15.90
C ARG A 32 4.05 -1.56 17.21
N GLN A 33 4.49 -2.81 17.20
CA GLN A 33 5.14 -3.43 18.37
C GLN A 33 6.46 -2.72 18.70
N LEU A 34 7.27 -2.40 17.69
CA LEU A 34 8.55 -1.71 17.87
C LEU A 34 8.39 -0.24 18.24
N ARG A 35 7.39 0.44 17.68
CA ARG A 35 7.15 1.87 17.92
C ARG A 35 5.64 2.17 17.99
N PRO A 36 5.01 2.05 19.17
CA PRO A 36 3.56 2.23 19.33
C PRO A 36 3.03 3.61 18.93
N ASN A 37 3.87 4.65 19.05
CA ASN A 37 3.53 6.05 18.76
C ASN A 37 4.04 6.53 17.39
N LEU A 38 4.39 5.61 16.48
CA LEU A 38 4.84 5.97 15.14
C LEU A 38 3.73 6.74 14.41
N GLN A 39 4.10 7.87 13.83
CA GLN A 39 3.19 8.68 13.01
C GLN A 39 3.12 8.12 11.57
N PRO A 40 2.06 8.44 10.81
CA PRO A 40 1.99 8.11 9.40
C PRO A 40 3.22 8.58 8.60
N MET A 41 3.46 7.96 7.44
CA MET A 41 4.48 8.42 6.51
C MET A 41 4.22 9.87 6.08
N GLN A 42 5.28 10.60 5.74
CA GLN A 42 5.19 11.95 5.17
C GLN A 42 4.27 11.96 3.95
N GLN A 43 3.33 12.92 3.92
CA GLN A 43 2.33 13.02 2.84
C GLN A 43 2.99 13.17 1.46
N ASP A 44 4.01 14.04 1.34
CA ASP A 44 4.73 14.26 0.09
C ASP A 44 5.33 12.96 -0.48
N LEU A 45 5.81 12.08 0.41
CA LEU A 45 6.39 10.79 0.00
C LEU A 45 5.29 9.83 -0.44
N LEU A 46 4.18 9.75 0.30
CA LEU A 46 3.03 8.93 -0.05
C LEU A 46 2.47 9.33 -1.43
N ASP A 47 2.24 10.63 -1.64
CA ASP A 47 1.73 11.18 -2.90
C ASP A 47 2.71 10.91 -4.04
N LYS A 48 4.01 11.14 -3.83
CA LYS A 48 5.04 10.83 -4.82
C LYS A 48 4.99 9.36 -5.25
N HIS A 49 4.88 8.42 -4.32
CA HIS A 49 4.85 7.00 -4.64
C HIS A 49 3.56 6.57 -5.34
N TYR A 50 2.42 7.06 -4.90
CA TYR A 50 1.12 6.72 -5.48
C TYR A 50 0.96 7.35 -6.88
N LEU A 51 1.16 8.67 -6.98
CA LEU A 51 0.98 9.42 -8.23
C LEU A 51 2.00 9.02 -9.30
N ARG A 52 3.20 8.54 -8.92
CA ARG A 52 4.15 7.97 -9.89
C ARG A 52 3.56 6.83 -10.71
N LYS A 53 2.74 5.97 -10.08
CA LYS A 53 2.14 4.78 -10.74
C LYS A 53 0.74 5.03 -11.27
N HIS A 54 -0.04 5.90 -10.60
CA HIS A 54 -1.48 6.05 -10.86
C HIS A 54 -1.91 7.48 -11.21
N GLY A 55 -0.98 8.44 -11.23
CA GLY A 55 -1.27 9.84 -11.57
C GLY A 55 -1.40 10.06 -13.08
N LYS A 56 -1.91 11.25 -13.46
CA LYS A 56 -2.09 11.65 -14.87
C LYS A 56 -0.80 11.56 -15.70
N ASN A 57 0.35 11.79 -15.06
CA ASN A 57 1.69 11.69 -15.67
C ASN A 57 2.44 10.46 -15.17
N ALA A 58 1.74 9.36 -14.88
CA ALA A 58 2.35 8.13 -14.40
C ALA A 58 3.47 7.67 -15.35
N TYR A 59 4.61 7.28 -14.78
CA TYR A 59 5.76 6.81 -15.52
C TYR A 59 6.34 5.59 -14.84
N TYR A 60 6.79 4.62 -15.64
CA TYR A 60 7.42 3.39 -15.18
C TYR A 60 8.90 3.44 -15.53
N GLY A 61 9.78 3.53 -14.51
CA GLY A 61 11.23 3.60 -14.68
C GLY A 61 11.86 4.84 -14.02
N GLN A 62 13.08 4.68 -13.52
CA GLN A 62 14.06 5.75 -13.40
C GLN A 62 14.91 5.74 -14.66
#